data_AF-A0A423XJE7-F1
#
_entry.id   AF-A0A423XJE7-F1
#
_cell.length_a   1.000
_cell.length_b   1.000
_cell.length_c   1.000
_cell.angle_alpha   90.00
_cell.angle_beta   90.00
_cell.angle_gamma   90.00
#
_symmetry.space_group_name_H-M   'P 1'
#
loop_
_entity.id
_entity.type
_entity.pdbx_description
1 polymer ?
#
loop_
_entity_poly.entity_id
_entity_poly.type
_entity_poly.pdbx_seq_one_letter_code
_entity_poly.pdbx_strand_id
1 'polypeptide(L)'
;MAPLQAADFINPLVTNAPNPSSYGYHHGPIPNNNHGWVPPRHQYVNGKLPELRVSDVANAPNPGVRLSFVNTLICDIDVNGGEMCGEDFNEQDKLRRHLRTCHPGAVTAVTGGPINPKERTAGVNALTRWVLLLGWRNARYRTDPYLGTPVIADICNNLERLAAEDPAFAARYGRHFHRRVPHWASADHVPFGTLSLQG
;
A
#
# COMPACT_ATOMS: atom_id res chain seq x y z
N MET A 1 4.36 -28.83 5.77
CA MET A 1 3.92 -27.76 4.85
C MET A 1 4.16 -28.25 3.44
N ALA A 2 3.20 -28.09 2.53
CA ALA A 2 3.41 -28.43 1.11
C ALA A 2 4.50 -27.52 0.51
N PRO A 3 5.32 -28.00 -0.43
CA PRO A 3 6.28 -27.15 -1.12
C PRO A 3 5.55 -26.06 -1.92
N LEU A 4 6.05 -24.82 -1.90
CA LEU A 4 5.55 -23.77 -2.79
C LEU A 4 5.86 -24.17 -4.23
N GLN A 5 4.90 -23.98 -5.14
CA GLN A 5 5.12 -24.22 -6.55
C GLN A 5 4.95 -22.94 -7.35
N ALA A 6 5.67 -22.87 -8.48
CA ALA A 6 5.53 -21.75 -9.41
C ALA A 6 4.07 -21.54 -9.88
N ALA A 7 3.28 -22.62 -9.98
CA ALA A 7 1.86 -22.56 -10.35
C ALA A 7 0.98 -21.77 -9.35
N ASP A 8 1.38 -21.69 -8.08
CA ASP A 8 0.66 -20.92 -7.06
C ASP A 8 0.68 -19.41 -7.36
N PHE A 9 1.73 -18.94 -8.04
CA PHE A 9 1.95 -17.52 -8.37
C PHE A 9 1.80 -17.23 -9.87
N ILE A 10 2.13 -18.20 -10.73
CA ILE A 10 2.10 -18.07 -12.18
C ILE A 10 0.88 -18.82 -12.72
N ASN A 11 -0.28 -18.20 -12.55
CA ASN A 11 -1.52 -18.67 -13.15
C ASN A 11 -2.31 -17.47 -13.72
N PRO A 12 -3.24 -17.69 -14.67
CA PRO A 12 -3.96 -16.60 -15.32
C PRO A 12 -4.74 -15.69 -14.37
N LEU A 13 -5.12 -16.15 -13.18
CA LEU A 13 -5.85 -15.33 -12.21
C LEU A 13 -4.93 -14.28 -11.57
N VAL A 14 -3.66 -14.62 -11.33
CA VAL A 14 -2.64 -13.69 -10.84
C VAL A 14 -2.03 -12.90 -12.00
N THR A 15 -1.58 -13.58 -13.06
CA THR A 15 -0.88 -12.94 -14.19
C THR A 15 -1.77 -12.09 -15.08
N ASN A 16 -3.08 -12.03 -14.84
CA ASN A 16 -3.99 -11.06 -15.47
C ASN A 16 -4.82 -10.29 -14.44
N ALA A 17 -4.46 -10.33 -13.15
CA ALA A 17 -5.19 -9.62 -12.11
C ALA A 17 -5.23 -8.11 -12.42
N PRO A 18 -6.43 -7.50 -12.56
CA PRO A 18 -6.54 -6.09 -12.87
C PRO A 18 -6.33 -5.22 -11.62
N ASN A 19 -5.76 -4.04 -11.82
CA ASN A 19 -5.75 -2.96 -10.83
C ASN A 19 -5.98 -1.62 -11.55
N PRO A 20 -7.09 -0.92 -11.28
CA PRO A 20 -8.16 -1.27 -10.34
C PRO A 20 -8.95 -2.50 -10.81
N SER A 21 -9.51 -3.24 -9.86
CA SER A 21 -10.51 -4.30 -10.14
C SER A 21 -11.93 -3.72 -10.06
N SER A 22 -12.95 -4.58 -10.22
CA SER A 22 -14.35 -4.18 -9.95
C SER A 22 -14.62 -3.78 -8.49
N TYR A 23 -13.69 -4.06 -7.58
CA TYR A 23 -13.74 -3.67 -6.17
C TYR A 23 -12.93 -2.40 -5.85
N GLY A 24 -12.23 -1.84 -6.84
CA GLY A 24 -11.39 -0.64 -6.70
C GLY A 24 -9.89 -0.94 -6.75
N TYR A 25 -9.09 0.03 -6.33
CA TYR A 25 -7.63 -0.08 -6.25
C TYR A 25 -7.22 -0.97 -5.08
N HIS A 26 -6.34 -1.94 -5.36
CA HIS A 26 -5.70 -2.81 -4.38
C HIS A 26 -4.30 -2.29 -3.99
N HIS A 27 -3.63 -1.63 -4.93
CA HIS A 27 -2.33 -0.98 -4.76
C HIS A 27 -2.27 0.25 -5.68
N GLY A 28 -1.22 1.05 -5.54
CA GLY A 28 -1.02 2.24 -6.36
C GLY A 28 -0.21 2.05 -7.65
N PRO A 29 0.03 3.17 -8.37
CA PRO A 29 -0.38 4.53 -8.01
C PRO A 29 -1.90 4.74 -8.06
N ILE A 30 -2.46 5.29 -6.98
CA ILE A 30 -3.88 5.65 -6.89
C ILE A 30 -4.00 7.15 -7.23
N PRO A 31 -4.79 7.53 -8.25
CA PRO A 31 -4.85 8.94 -8.66
C PRO A 31 -5.47 9.82 -7.59
N ASN A 32 -4.90 11.02 -7.41
CA ASN A 32 -5.47 12.06 -6.57
C ASN A 32 -6.20 13.10 -7.42
N ASN A 33 -7.45 12.81 -7.78
CA ASN A 33 -8.29 13.70 -8.60
C ASN A 33 -8.57 15.06 -7.94
N ASN A 34 -8.31 15.19 -6.63
CA ASN A 34 -8.56 16.39 -5.85
C ASN A 34 -7.26 16.94 -5.23
N HIS A 35 -6.14 16.81 -5.95
CA HIS A 35 -4.84 17.26 -5.44
C HIS A 35 -4.86 18.75 -5.07
N GLY A 36 -4.45 19.07 -3.84
CA GLY A 36 -4.44 20.43 -3.30
C GLY A 36 -5.79 20.94 -2.79
N TRP A 37 -6.90 20.24 -3.04
CA TRP A 37 -8.18 20.57 -2.45
C TRP A 37 -8.20 20.17 -0.97
N VAL A 38 -8.85 20.97 -0.14
CA VAL A 38 -9.14 20.65 1.27
C VAL A 38 -10.54 21.14 1.63
N PRO A 39 -11.31 20.41 2.45
CA PRO A 39 -12.64 20.86 2.85
C PRO A 39 -12.56 22.04 3.83
N PRO A 40 -13.63 22.84 4.00
CA PRO A 40 -13.62 24.04 4.85
C PRO A 40 -13.17 23.80 6.29
N ARG A 41 -13.48 22.63 6.86
CA ARG A 41 -13.08 22.27 8.23
C ARG A 41 -11.58 21.95 8.34
N HIS A 42 -10.88 21.79 7.24
CA HIS A 42 -9.47 21.38 7.22
C HIS A 42 -8.54 22.59 7.43
N GLN A 43 -8.80 23.34 8.48
CA GLN A 43 -8.04 24.51 8.89
C GLN A 43 -7.42 24.23 10.25
N TYR A 44 -6.23 24.77 10.50
CA TYR A 44 -5.59 24.65 11.80
C TYR A 44 -6.41 25.39 12.85
N VAL A 45 -6.83 24.68 13.90
CA VAL A 45 -7.46 25.24 15.08
C VAL A 45 -6.57 24.89 16.27
N ASN A 46 -6.08 25.92 16.98
CA ASN A 46 -5.14 25.76 18.12
C ASN A 46 -3.90 24.90 17.77
N GLY A 47 -3.32 25.12 16.58
CA GLY A 47 -2.10 24.43 16.14
C GLY A 47 -2.31 22.96 15.72
N LYS A 48 -3.55 22.48 15.63
CA LYS A 48 -3.87 21.12 15.19
C LYS A 48 -4.83 21.13 14.00
N LEU A 49 -4.60 20.24 13.03
CA LEU A 49 -5.59 19.93 12.01
C LEU A 49 -6.66 19.01 12.62
N PRO A 50 -7.95 19.31 12.45
CA PRO A 50 -9.00 18.44 12.94
C PRO A 50 -9.07 17.15 12.13
N GLU A 51 -9.50 16.07 12.77
CA GLU A 51 -9.83 14.85 12.04
C GLU A 51 -11.05 15.09 11.13
N LEU A 52 -10.90 14.75 9.84
CA LEU A 52 -11.98 14.84 8.87
C LEU A 52 -12.89 13.61 8.91
N ARG A 53 -14.19 13.90 8.90
CA ARG A 53 -15.29 12.92 8.80
C ARG A 53 -15.60 12.66 7.34
N VAL A 54 -16.34 11.58 7.09
CA VAL A 54 -16.84 11.25 5.74
C VAL A 54 -17.63 12.41 5.12
N SER A 55 -18.46 13.10 5.91
CA SER A 55 -19.27 14.21 5.43
C SER A 55 -18.47 15.44 4.98
N ASP A 56 -17.23 15.62 5.45
CA ASP A 56 -16.40 16.75 5.01
C ASP A 56 -15.88 16.56 3.59
N VAL A 57 -15.52 15.33 3.26
CA VAL A 57 -14.92 14.99 1.97
C VAL A 57 -15.97 14.62 0.91
N ALA A 58 -17.25 14.60 1.28
CA ALA A 58 -18.36 14.24 0.40
C ALA A 58 -18.56 15.24 -0.75
N ASN A 59 -18.17 16.50 -0.56
CA ASN A 59 -18.33 17.59 -1.53
C ASN A 59 -17.02 17.90 -2.27
N ALA A 60 -16.13 16.91 -2.41
CA ALA A 60 -14.93 17.07 -3.21
C ALA A 60 -15.28 17.47 -4.66
N PRO A 61 -14.54 18.40 -5.31
CA PRO A 61 -14.87 18.89 -6.65
C PRO A 61 -14.93 17.79 -7.71
N ASN A 62 -14.04 16.81 -7.62
CA ASN A 62 -13.98 15.69 -8.54
C ASN A 62 -14.33 14.38 -7.81
N PRO A 63 -14.93 13.40 -8.50
CA PRO A 63 -15.16 12.08 -7.92
C PRO A 63 -13.84 11.44 -7.47
N GLY A 64 -13.79 11.00 -6.22
CA GLY A 64 -12.72 10.15 -5.72
C GLY A 64 -12.77 8.76 -6.35
N VAL A 65 -11.69 8.00 -6.22
CA VAL A 65 -11.64 6.60 -6.70
C VAL A 65 -11.99 5.61 -5.60
N ARG A 66 -12.46 4.43 -6.00
CA ARG A 66 -12.76 3.36 -5.03
C ARG A 66 -11.47 2.70 -4.56
N LEU A 67 -11.29 2.62 -3.24
CA LEU A 67 -10.28 1.79 -2.60
C LEU A 67 -10.90 0.45 -2.20
N SER A 68 -10.26 -0.66 -2.54
CA SER A 68 -10.65 -2.00 -2.10
C SER A 68 -10.40 -2.17 -0.60
N PHE A 69 -11.21 -2.97 0.10
CA PHE A 69 -10.93 -3.39 1.48
C PHE A 69 -9.70 -4.29 1.59
N VAL A 70 -9.34 -4.97 0.50
CA VAL A 70 -8.13 -5.77 0.39
C VAL A 70 -7.14 -4.90 -0.37
N ASN A 71 -6.27 -4.22 0.36
CA ASN A 71 -5.26 -3.32 -0.18
C ASN A 71 -3.92 -3.52 0.55
N THR A 72 -2.91 -2.77 0.15
CA THR A 72 -1.55 -2.81 0.72
C THR A 72 -1.47 -2.37 2.18
N LEU A 73 -2.50 -1.71 2.71
CA LEU A 73 -2.46 -0.93 3.95
C LEU A 73 -1.36 0.17 3.95
N ILE A 74 -0.89 0.56 2.77
CA ILE A 74 0.06 1.65 2.54
C ILE A 74 -0.71 2.75 1.80
N CYS A 75 -0.40 4.00 2.11
CA CYS A 75 -0.97 5.12 1.40
C CYS A 75 -0.38 5.23 -0.02
N ASP A 76 -1.08 4.59 -0.96
CA ASP A 76 -0.70 4.50 -2.37
C ASP A 76 -1.22 5.69 -3.22
N ILE A 77 -1.67 6.77 -2.59
CA ILE A 77 -2.11 7.99 -3.28
C ILE A 77 -0.93 8.66 -3.98
N ASP A 78 -1.08 8.92 -5.27
CA ASP A 78 -0.16 9.73 -6.06
C ASP A 78 -0.16 11.18 -5.54
N VAL A 79 1.01 11.61 -5.08
CA VAL A 79 1.26 12.94 -4.53
C VAL A 79 2.16 13.78 -5.45
N ASN A 80 2.77 13.20 -6.48
CA ASN A 80 3.63 13.91 -7.43
C ASN A 80 4.02 13.05 -8.66
N GLY A 81 3.09 12.84 -9.60
CA GLY A 81 3.40 12.26 -10.92
C GLY A 81 4.02 10.86 -10.84
N GLY A 82 3.36 9.98 -10.10
CA GLY A 82 3.77 8.59 -9.87
C GLY A 82 4.60 8.37 -8.61
N GLU A 83 4.94 9.42 -7.86
CA GLU A 83 5.39 9.30 -6.47
C GLU A 83 4.16 9.17 -5.56
N MET A 84 4.11 8.11 -4.75
CA MET A 84 3.03 7.84 -3.80
C MET A 84 3.38 8.30 -2.39
N CYS A 85 2.38 8.53 -1.54
CA CYS A 85 2.59 8.97 -0.16
C CYS A 85 3.49 8.02 0.66
N GLY A 86 3.10 6.75 0.75
CA GLY A 86 3.90 5.67 1.33
C GLY A 86 3.81 5.48 2.86
N GLU A 87 3.00 6.29 3.56
CA GLU A 87 2.69 6.03 4.97
C GLU A 87 2.02 4.64 5.13
N ASP A 88 2.53 3.80 6.02
CA ASP A 88 2.03 2.45 6.26
C ASP A 88 1.15 2.37 7.52
N PHE A 89 0.21 1.43 7.51
CA PHE A 89 -0.76 1.25 8.58
C PHE A 89 -0.94 -0.22 8.93
N ASN A 90 -1.20 -0.49 10.20
CA ASN A 90 -1.55 -1.83 10.66
C ASN A 90 -3.06 -2.10 10.63
N GLU A 91 -3.88 -1.08 10.36
CA GLU A 91 -5.35 -1.16 10.43
C GLU A 91 -6.01 -0.33 9.33
N GLN A 92 -7.06 -0.89 8.72
CA GLN A 92 -7.81 -0.25 7.63
C GLN A 92 -8.42 1.09 8.04
N ASP A 93 -8.89 1.23 9.28
CA ASP A 93 -9.53 2.46 9.76
C ASP A 93 -8.51 3.60 9.94
N LYS A 94 -7.26 3.28 10.30
CA LYS A 94 -6.16 4.24 10.36
C LYS A 94 -5.78 4.72 8.96
N LEU A 95 -5.64 3.81 7.99
CA LEU A 95 -5.44 4.18 6.58
C LEU A 95 -6.58 5.08 6.09
N ARG A 96 -7.84 4.72 6.33
CA ARG A 96 -8.98 5.55 5.90
C ARG A 96 -8.99 6.93 6.54
N ARG A 97 -8.61 7.03 7.82
CA ARG A 97 -8.46 8.33 8.50
C ARG A 97 -7.36 9.15 7.83
N HIS A 98 -6.20 8.56 7.59
CA HIS A 98 -5.11 9.22 6.88
C HIS A 98 -5.55 9.69 5.49
N LEU A 99 -6.21 8.85 4.70
CA LEU A 99 -6.71 9.24 3.37
C LEU A 99 -7.66 10.43 3.44
N ARG A 100 -8.58 10.47 4.41
CA ARG A 100 -9.48 11.63 4.55
C ARG A 100 -8.75 12.90 4.94
N THR A 101 -7.78 12.81 5.85
CA THR A 101 -7.07 13.98 6.38
C THR A 101 -5.96 14.46 5.44
N CYS A 102 -5.10 13.57 4.95
CA CYS A 102 -3.94 13.92 4.14
C CYS A 102 -4.23 13.98 2.64
N HIS A 103 -5.26 13.25 2.17
CA HIS A 103 -5.64 13.16 0.76
C HIS A 103 -7.16 13.35 0.56
N PRO A 104 -7.74 14.43 1.10
CA PRO A 104 -9.19 14.62 1.11
C PRO A 104 -9.77 14.56 -0.31
N GLY A 105 -10.81 13.74 -0.48
CA GLY A 105 -11.46 13.55 -1.78
C GLY A 105 -10.73 12.63 -2.77
N ALA A 106 -9.52 12.13 -2.45
CA ALA A 106 -8.82 11.20 -3.35
C ALA A 106 -9.55 9.87 -3.50
N VAL A 107 -10.12 9.35 -2.40
CA VAL A 107 -10.91 8.12 -2.39
C VAL A 107 -12.36 8.36 -2.04
N THR A 108 -13.27 7.61 -2.65
CA THR A 108 -14.67 7.56 -2.24
C THR A 108 -14.76 7.03 -0.81
N ALA A 109 -15.63 7.63 0.00
CA ALA A 109 -15.92 7.10 1.33
C ALA A 109 -16.52 5.69 1.20
N VAL A 110 -15.80 4.69 1.68
CA VAL A 110 -16.30 3.32 1.77
C VAL A 110 -16.88 3.13 3.16
N THR A 111 -18.17 2.85 3.26
CA THR A 111 -18.80 2.42 4.51
C THR A 111 -18.28 1.05 4.88
N GLY A 112 -17.97 0.82 6.16
CA GLY A 112 -17.50 -0.47 6.64
C GLY A 112 -18.44 -1.63 6.29
N GLY A 113 -17.91 -2.84 6.29
CA GLY A 113 -18.65 -4.06 5.98
C GLY A 113 -17.73 -5.27 5.94
N PRO A 114 -18.29 -6.49 5.97
CA PRO A 114 -17.49 -7.70 5.80
C PRO A 114 -16.87 -7.74 4.40
N ILE A 115 -15.62 -8.15 4.32
CA ILE A 115 -14.92 -8.32 3.04
C ILE A 115 -15.58 -9.45 2.26
N ASN A 116 -16.05 -9.16 1.05
CA ASN A 116 -16.58 -10.17 0.14
C ASN A 116 -15.47 -11.19 -0.22
N PRO A 117 -15.72 -12.51 -0.14
CA PRO A 117 -14.74 -13.52 -0.57
C PRO A 117 -14.18 -13.27 -1.98
N LYS A 118 -14.99 -12.79 -2.93
CA LYS A 118 -14.54 -12.45 -4.29
C LYS A 118 -13.58 -11.25 -4.31
N GLU A 119 -13.80 -10.26 -3.45
CA GLU A 119 -12.90 -9.12 -3.28
C GLU A 119 -11.57 -9.58 -2.65
N ARG A 120 -11.63 -10.49 -1.68
CA ARG A 120 -10.43 -11.13 -1.11
C ARG A 120 -9.61 -11.83 -2.18
N THR A 121 -10.23 -12.68 -3.01
CA THR A 121 -9.52 -13.35 -4.10
C THR A 121 -8.94 -12.35 -5.10
N ALA A 122 -9.73 -11.36 -5.53
CA ALA A 122 -9.27 -10.34 -6.48
C ALA A 122 -8.08 -9.54 -5.92
N GLY A 123 -8.15 -9.13 -4.65
CA GLY A 123 -7.12 -8.34 -4.02
C GLY A 123 -5.84 -9.12 -3.75
N VAL A 124 -5.94 -10.37 -3.27
CA VAL A 124 -4.76 -11.23 -3.14
C VAL A 124 -4.07 -11.41 -4.49
N ASN A 125 -4.82 -11.73 -5.55
CA ASN A 125 -4.24 -11.90 -6.88
C ASN A 125 -3.59 -10.61 -7.41
N ALA A 126 -4.21 -9.45 -7.20
CA ALA A 126 -3.67 -8.16 -7.61
C ALA A 126 -2.39 -7.80 -6.84
N LEU A 127 -2.37 -7.98 -5.53
CA LEU A 127 -1.18 -7.76 -4.71
C LEU A 127 -0.05 -8.73 -5.06
N THR A 128 -0.37 -10.02 -5.25
CA THR A 128 0.61 -11.02 -5.68
C THR A 128 1.21 -10.67 -7.03
N ARG A 129 0.40 -10.27 -8.01
CA ARG A 129 0.88 -9.78 -9.32
C ARG A 129 1.81 -8.59 -9.15
N TRP A 130 1.42 -7.62 -8.33
CA TRP A 130 2.17 -6.40 -8.12
C TRP A 130 3.56 -6.67 -7.53
N VAL A 131 3.68 -7.59 -6.57
CA VAL A 131 4.97 -8.01 -6.03
C VAL A 131 5.75 -8.84 -7.07
N LEU A 132 5.11 -9.83 -7.71
CA LEU A 132 5.73 -10.73 -8.69
C LEU A 132 6.37 -9.96 -9.86
N LEU A 133 5.72 -8.89 -10.33
CA LEU A 133 6.23 -8.04 -11.42
C LEU A 133 7.10 -6.88 -10.92
N LEU A 134 7.58 -6.96 -9.67
CA LEU A 134 8.45 -5.97 -9.04
C LEU A 134 7.84 -4.57 -8.92
N GLY A 135 6.52 -4.43 -9.09
CA GLY A 135 5.81 -3.17 -8.94
C GLY A 135 5.92 -2.62 -7.52
N TRP A 136 5.78 -3.48 -6.51
CA TRP A 136 6.03 -3.13 -5.10
C TRP A 136 7.47 -2.66 -4.88
N ARG A 137 8.45 -3.46 -5.33
CA ARG A 137 9.88 -3.21 -5.12
C ARG A 137 10.35 -1.89 -5.75
N ASN A 138 9.81 -1.57 -6.93
CA ASN A 138 10.23 -0.42 -7.73
C ASN A 138 9.29 0.80 -7.57
N ALA A 139 8.24 0.68 -6.75
CA ALA A 139 7.33 1.78 -6.45
C ALA A 139 8.11 2.98 -5.86
N ARG A 140 7.72 4.19 -6.28
CA ARG A 140 8.28 5.43 -5.76
C ARG A 140 7.39 5.93 -4.64
N TYR A 141 7.93 5.95 -3.42
CA TYR A 141 7.25 6.48 -2.25
C TYR A 141 8.00 7.69 -1.71
N ARG A 142 7.25 8.71 -1.29
CA ARG A 142 7.79 9.88 -0.59
C ARG A 142 8.29 9.47 0.80
N THR A 143 7.47 8.71 1.53
CA THR A 143 7.85 8.04 2.77
C THR A 143 8.00 6.56 2.46
N ASP A 144 9.22 6.02 2.45
CA ASP A 144 9.41 4.61 2.07
C ASP A 144 8.80 3.67 3.15
N PRO A 145 7.87 2.77 2.79
CA PRO A 145 7.26 1.82 3.72
C PRO A 145 8.19 0.64 4.09
N TYR A 146 9.44 0.61 3.60
CA TYR A 146 10.47 -0.40 3.88
C TYR A 146 9.98 -1.84 3.66
N LEU A 147 9.69 -2.55 4.75
CA LEU A 147 9.25 -3.95 4.74
C LEU A 147 7.82 -4.10 4.20
N GLY A 148 7.05 -3.01 4.18
CA GLY A 148 5.63 -3.02 3.88
C GLY A 148 4.83 -3.66 5.01
N THR A 149 3.62 -4.07 4.67
CA THR A 149 2.68 -4.66 5.64
C THR A 149 2.79 -6.19 5.64
N PRO A 150 2.27 -6.90 6.66
CA PRO A 150 2.42 -8.35 6.76
C PRO A 150 2.01 -9.11 5.49
N VAL A 151 0.94 -8.66 4.81
CA VAL A 151 0.50 -9.29 3.55
C VAL A 151 1.52 -9.14 2.42
N ILE A 152 2.19 -7.98 2.31
CA ILE A 152 3.22 -7.75 1.29
C ILE A 152 4.48 -8.53 1.65
N ALA A 153 4.89 -8.51 2.92
CA ALA A 153 6.04 -9.26 3.41
C ALA A 153 5.86 -10.77 3.17
N ASP A 154 4.68 -11.33 3.46
CA ASP A 154 4.38 -12.75 3.22
C ASP A 154 4.47 -13.13 1.74
N ILE A 155 3.94 -12.29 0.84
CA ILE A 155 4.07 -12.50 -0.61
C ILE A 155 5.54 -12.46 -1.03
N CYS A 156 6.31 -11.46 -0.57
CA CYS A 156 7.73 -11.33 -0.88
C CYS A 156 8.53 -12.55 -0.39
N ASN A 157 8.35 -12.94 0.87
CA ASN A 157 9.00 -14.11 1.49
C ASN A 157 8.75 -15.38 0.67
N ASN A 158 7.50 -15.60 0.25
CA ASN A 158 7.14 -16.78 -0.54
C ASN A 158 7.78 -16.78 -1.93
N LEU A 159 7.79 -15.62 -2.62
CA LEU A 159 8.40 -15.49 -3.93
C LEU A 159 9.94 -15.60 -3.89
N GLU A 160 10.58 -15.05 -2.86
CA GLU A 160 12.03 -15.16 -2.66
C GLU A 160 12.43 -16.61 -2.34
N ARG A 161 11.65 -17.30 -1.51
CA ARG A 161 11.83 -18.75 -1.26
C ARG A 161 11.71 -19.55 -2.55
N LEU A 162 10.66 -19.31 -3.34
CA LEU A 162 10.48 -19.98 -4.63
C LEU A 162 11.65 -19.69 -5.59
N ALA A 163 12.13 -18.45 -5.66
CA ALA A 163 13.28 -18.10 -6.50
C ALA A 163 14.60 -18.72 -6.01
N ALA A 164 14.73 -19.04 -4.72
CA ALA A 164 15.88 -19.78 -4.21
C ALA A 164 15.86 -21.26 -4.64
N GLU A 165 14.66 -21.84 -4.77
CA GLU A 165 14.45 -23.25 -5.08
C GLU A 165 14.30 -23.54 -6.59
N ASP A 166 13.83 -22.59 -7.39
CA ASP A 166 13.59 -22.71 -8.83
C ASP A 166 14.44 -21.71 -9.64
N PRO A 167 15.56 -22.16 -10.24
CA PRO A 167 16.42 -21.30 -11.06
C PRO A 167 15.73 -20.72 -12.30
N ALA A 168 14.75 -21.42 -12.89
CA ALA A 168 14.03 -20.93 -14.06
C ALA A 168 13.06 -19.81 -13.68
N PHE A 169 12.40 -19.95 -12.52
CA PHE A 169 11.61 -18.87 -11.92
C PHE A 169 12.48 -17.64 -11.64
N ALA A 170 13.62 -17.84 -10.97
CA ALA A 170 14.54 -16.76 -10.62
C ALA A 170 15.10 -16.04 -11.84
N ALA A 171 15.42 -16.77 -12.91
CA ALA A 171 15.89 -16.19 -14.17
C ALA A 171 14.82 -15.29 -14.82
N ARG A 172 13.54 -15.63 -14.65
CA ARG A 172 12.42 -14.91 -15.26
C ARG A 172 11.96 -13.70 -14.45
N TYR A 173 11.83 -13.83 -13.14
CA TYR A 173 11.21 -12.80 -12.27
C TYR A 173 12.19 -12.12 -11.31
N GLY A 174 13.41 -12.64 -11.19
CA GLY A 174 14.41 -12.18 -10.24
C GLY A 174 14.38 -12.94 -8.91
N ARG A 175 15.26 -12.54 -7.99
CA ARG A 175 15.49 -13.20 -6.69
C ARG A 175 15.11 -12.35 -5.47
N HIS A 176 14.79 -11.07 -5.68
CA HIS A 176 14.56 -10.13 -4.60
C HIS A 176 13.27 -9.37 -4.88
N PHE A 177 12.29 -9.56 -4.01
CA PHE A 177 10.94 -9.04 -4.12
C PHE A 177 10.63 -8.01 -3.02
N HIS A 178 11.28 -8.09 -1.85
CA HIS A 178 11.25 -7.03 -0.85
C HIS A 178 11.78 -5.71 -1.42
N ARG A 179 11.46 -4.56 -0.81
CA ARG A 179 12.12 -3.29 -1.17
C ARG A 179 13.59 -3.33 -0.74
N ARG A 180 14.40 -2.46 -1.33
CA ARG A 180 15.80 -2.29 -0.89
C ARG A 180 15.77 -1.56 0.45
N VAL A 181 16.14 -2.25 1.53
CA VAL A 181 16.31 -1.63 2.83
C VAL A 181 17.54 -0.72 2.74
N PRO A 182 17.42 0.60 3.01
CA PRO A 182 18.61 1.43 3.18
C PRO A 182 19.46 0.86 4.30
N HIS A 183 20.78 0.89 4.15
CA HIS A 183 21.71 0.30 5.13
C HIS A 183 21.48 0.75 6.58
N TRP A 184 20.93 1.96 6.81
CA TRP A 184 20.59 2.49 8.14
C TRP A 184 19.29 1.91 8.75
N ALA A 185 18.43 1.26 7.96
CA ALA A 185 17.20 0.60 8.41
C ALA A 185 17.40 -0.93 8.60
N SER A 186 18.61 -1.43 8.39
CA SER A 186 18.98 -2.81 8.68
C SER A 186 19.01 -3.04 10.20
N ALA A 187 18.66 -4.24 10.67
CA ALA A 187 18.61 -4.60 12.10
C ALA A 187 19.95 -4.40 12.87
N ASP A 188 21.04 -4.11 12.17
CA ASP A 188 22.36 -3.79 12.73
C ASP A 188 22.54 -2.30 13.08
N HIS A 189 21.56 -1.44 12.79
CA HIS A 189 21.64 -0.02 13.11
C HIS A 189 21.06 0.27 14.50
N VAL A 190 21.95 0.46 15.47
CA VAL A 190 21.60 1.01 16.79
C VAL A 190 21.07 2.44 16.57
N PRO A 191 19.84 2.78 17.01
CA PRO A 191 19.31 4.13 16.81
C PRO A 191 20.20 5.14 17.55
N PHE A 192 20.68 6.15 16.82
CA PHE A 192 21.25 7.35 17.43
C PHE A 192 20.16 8.06 18.25
N GLY A 193 20.20 7.90 19.58
CA GLY A 193 19.17 8.53 20.41
C GLY A 193 19.07 8.09 21.87
N THR A 194 20.19 7.89 22.57
CA THR A 194 20.24 7.96 24.04
C THR A 194 21.31 8.95 24.48
N LEU A 195 21.07 10.23 24.15
CA LEU A 195 21.61 11.31 24.99
C LEU A 195 20.68 11.46 26.19
N SER A 196 20.98 10.73 27.27
CA SER A 196 20.54 11.12 28.61
C SER A 196 21.16 12.48 28.90
N LEU A 197 20.35 13.52 28.84
CA LEU A 197 20.60 14.77 29.56
C LEU A 197 20.50 14.44 31.05
N GLN A 198 21.64 14.23 31.70
CA GLN A 198 21.76 14.40 33.15
C GLN A 198 22.06 15.87 33.43
N GLY A 199 21.07 16.56 33.98
CA GLY A 199 21.21 17.75 34.81
C GLY A 199 20.51 17.46 36.12
#